data_AF-A0A7D5MWF8-F1
#
_entry.id   AF-A0A7D5MWF8-F1
#
_cell.length_a   1.000
_cell.length_b   1.000
_cell.length_c   1.000
_cell.angle_alpha   90.00
_cell.angle_beta   90.00
_cell.angle_gamma   90.00
#
_symmetry.space_group_name_H-M   'P 1'
#
loop_
_entity.id
_entity.type
_entity.pdbx_description
1 polymer ?
#
loop_
_entity_poly.entity_id
_entity_poly.type
_entity_poly.pdbx_seq_one_letter_code
_entity_poly.pdbx_strand_id
1 'polypeptide(L)'
;MPAQHRAAVPPGTTSAEDEAALSSPFVRALVRQIRAHDTSGMWERKSDAELLSGYVLSREQRRAIPVIADPDPKTMWRIEQFWSAAGLALEQAGGPIATPIVKLSHEGFGRVLLICGRLVVATRIMRDVHRFGFESLTKLAAEGDKLIGEAMETLKEFPDAARA
;
A
#
# COMPACT_ATOMS: atom_id res chain seq x y z
N MET A 1 36.43 -27.59 3.91
CA MET A 1 35.06 -27.03 3.90
C MET A 1 35.16 -25.53 3.68
N PRO A 2 35.11 -25.02 2.44
CA PRO A 2 35.19 -23.59 2.21
C PRO A 2 33.83 -22.96 2.52
N ALA A 3 33.83 -22.05 3.49
CA ALA A 3 32.69 -21.21 3.83
C ALA A 3 32.31 -20.37 2.60
N GLN A 4 31.10 -20.57 2.09
CA GLN A 4 30.55 -19.75 1.02
C GLN A 4 30.31 -18.35 1.57
N HIS A 5 31.20 -17.44 1.22
CA HIS A 5 31.03 -16.02 1.47
C HIS A 5 29.85 -15.54 0.62
N ARG A 6 28.69 -15.32 1.25
CA ARG A 6 27.52 -14.76 0.60
C ARG A 6 27.86 -13.33 0.19
N ALA A 7 28.10 -13.13 -1.10
CA ALA A 7 28.40 -11.82 -1.67
C ALA A 7 27.30 -10.82 -1.28
N ALA A 8 27.72 -9.65 -0.81
CA ALA A 8 26.83 -8.53 -0.57
C ALA A 8 26.23 -8.09 -1.91
N VAL A 9 24.90 -8.04 -1.98
CA VAL A 9 24.16 -7.53 -3.15
C VAL A 9 24.45 -6.02 -3.28
N PRO A 10 24.89 -5.52 -4.44
CA PRO A 10 25.16 -4.10 -4.62
C PRO A 10 23.86 -3.28 -4.51
N PRO A 11 23.91 -2.05 -3.97
CA PRO A 11 22.74 -1.19 -3.89
C PRO A 11 22.31 -0.82 -5.31
N GLY A 12 21.08 -1.20 -5.69
CA GLY A 12 20.48 -0.87 -6.98
C GLY A 12 20.14 -2.05 -7.90
N THR A 13 20.33 -3.30 -7.49
CA THR A 13 19.82 -4.46 -8.27
C THR A 13 18.46 -4.90 -7.74
N THR A 14 17.40 -4.39 -8.35
CA THR A 14 16.03 -4.89 -8.16
C THR A 14 15.98 -6.34 -8.64
N SER A 15 15.44 -7.26 -7.84
CA SER A 15 15.33 -8.67 -8.27
C SER A 15 14.26 -8.81 -9.37
N ALA A 16 14.28 -9.89 -10.16
CA ALA A 16 13.23 -10.13 -11.16
C ALA A 16 11.82 -10.20 -10.53
N GLU A 17 11.73 -10.68 -9.29
CA GLU A 17 10.48 -10.68 -8.52
C GLU A 17 10.03 -9.26 -8.15
N ASP A 18 10.97 -8.40 -7.75
CA ASP A 18 10.69 -7.00 -7.45
C ASP A 18 10.27 -6.22 -8.71
N GLU A 19 10.89 -6.48 -9.87
CA GLU A 19 10.49 -5.88 -11.14
C GLU A 19 9.07 -6.29 -11.56
N ALA A 20 8.72 -7.57 -11.34
CA ALA A 20 7.37 -8.06 -11.56
C ALA A 20 6.37 -7.39 -10.60
N ALA A 21 6.74 -7.25 -9.32
CA ALA A 21 5.91 -6.58 -8.32
C ALA A 21 5.70 -5.09 -8.65
N LEU A 22 6.76 -4.37 -9.04
CA LEU A 22 6.69 -2.98 -9.49
C LEU A 22 5.84 -2.81 -10.75
N SER A 23 5.77 -3.85 -11.59
CA SER A 23 4.94 -3.86 -12.79
C SER A 23 3.47 -4.20 -12.53
N SER A 24 3.11 -4.63 -11.31
CA SER A 24 1.72 -4.93 -10.96
C SER A 24 0.82 -3.68 -11.05
N PRO A 25 -0.47 -3.83 -11.42
CA PRO A 25 -1.39 -2.71 -11.52
C PRO A 25 -1.49 -1.90 -10.22
N PHE A 26 -1.59 -2.59 -9.08
CA PHE A 26 -1.67 -1.93 -7.78
C PHE A 26 -0.42 -1.12 -7.45
N VAL A 27 0.77 -1.69 -7.62
CA VAL A 27 2.01 -0.97 -7.26
C VAL A 27 2.24 0.22 -8.19
N ARG A 28 1.91 0.11 -9.47
CA ARG A 28 1.93 1.26 -10.40
C ARG A 28 0.97 2.37 -9.97
N ALA A 29 -0.24 2.01 -9.53
CA ALA A 29 -1.19 2.97 -8.98
C ALA A 29 -0.63 3.65 -7.71
N LEU A 30 0.03 2.90 -6.84
CA LEU A 30 0.66 3.43 -5.62
C LEU A 30 1.80 4.40 -5.92
N VAL A 31 2.69 4.06 -6.85
CA VAL A 31 3.76 4.96 -7.31
C VAL A 31 3.17 6.24 -7.88
N ARG A 32 2.17 6.13 -8.76
CA ARG A 32 1.50 7.30 -9.36
C ARG A 32 0.88 8.19 -8.28
N GLN A 33 0.20 7.58 -7.31
CA GLN A 33 -0.42 8.29 -6.20
C GLN A 33 0.61 9.06 -5.37
N ILE A 34 1.73 8.42 -5.02
CA ILE A 34 2.82 9.07 -4.27
C ILE A 34 3.44 10.21 -5.09
N ARG A 35 3.74 9.98 -6.36
CA ARG A 35 4.35 10.99 -7.25
C ARG A 35 3.43 12.20 -7.47
N ALA A 36 2.11 12.03 -7.41
CA ALA A 36 1.17 13.14 -7.50
C ALA A 36 1.30 14.15 -6.33
N HIS A 37 1.86 13.73 -5.19
CA HIS A 37 2.15 14.62 -4.05
C HIS A 37 3.52 15.33 -4.15
N ASP A 38 4.36 15.00 -5.14
CA ASP A 38 5.69 15.59 -5.31
C ASP A 38 5.64 16.92 -6.10
N THR A 39 4.95 17.92 -5.54
CA THR A 39 4.75 19.22 -6.20
C THR A 39 6.04 20.01 -6.46
N SER A 40 7.14 19.66 -5.78
CA SER A 40 8.43 20.34 -5.87
C SER A 40 9.50 19.54 -6.62
N GLY A 41 9.15 18.34 -7.13
CA GLY A 41 10.06 17.47 -7.88
C GLY A 41 11.20 16.87 -7.05
N MET A 42 11.06 16.80 -5.72
CA MET A 42 12.11 16.27 -4.84
C MET A 42 12.37 14.78 -5.05
N TRP A 43 11.42 14.04 -5.62
CA TRP A 43 11.46 12.60 -5.80
C TRP A 43 11.56 12.18 -7.28
N GLU A 44 11.73 13.11 -8.22
CA GLU A 44 11.92 12.80 -9.64
C GLU A 44 13.10 11.85 -9.88
N ARG A 45 14.19 12.06 -9.16
CA ARG A 45 15.41 11.24 -9.26
C ARG A 45 15.34 9.92 -8.50
N LYS A 46 14.28 9.68 -7.72
CA LYS A 46 14.10 8.42 -7.00
C LYS A 46 13.48 7.39 -7.92
N SER A 47 14.06 6.19 -7.93
CA SER A 47 13.43 5.02 -8.52
C SER A 47 12.14 4.65 -7.79
N ASP A 48 11.26 3.89 -8.44
CA ASP A 48 10.01 3.44 -7.84
C ASP A 48 10.26 2.55 -6.61
N ALA A 49 11.30 1.72 -6.64
CA ALA A 49 11.70 0.90 -5.49
C ALA A 49 12.14 1.77 -4.29
N GLU A 50 12.94 2.82 -4.52
CA GLU A 50 13.36 3.75 -3.47
C GLU A 50 12.17 4.53 -2.90
N LEU A 51 11.23 4.93 -3.76
CA LEU A 51 10.02 5.63 -3.36
C LEU A 51 9.13 4.76 -2.45
N LEU A 52 9.07 3.46 -2.74
CA LEU A 52 8.30 2.49 -1.98
C LEU A 52 9.05 1.86 -0.81
N SER A 53 10.31 2.21 -0.57
CA SER A 53 11.12 1.65 0.52
C SER A 53 10.46 1.79 1.90
N GLY A 54 9.68 2.86 2.11
CA GLY A 54 8.89 3.03 3.33
C GLY A 54 7.77 1.99 3.52
N TYR A 55 7.36 1.26 2.50
CA TYR A 55 6.37 0.18 2.63
C TYR A 55 7.01 -1.17 2.90
N VAL A 56 8.33 -1.33 2.71
CA VAL A 56 9.01 -2.61 2.84
C VAL A 56 9.82 -2.63 4.13
N LEU A 57 9.39 -3.45 5.09
CA LEU A 57 10.02 -3.61 6.39
C LEU A 57 10.25 -5.09 6.66
N SER A 58 11.45 -5.45 7.12
CA SER A 58 11.71 -6.80 7.59
C SER A 58 10.83 -7.12 8.81
N ARG A 59 10.57 -8.41 9.02
CA ARG A 59 9.79 -8.86 10.18
C ARG A 59 10.38 -8.40 11.51
N GLU A 60 11.71 -8.32 11.59
CA GLU A 60 12.44 -7.84 12.76
C GLU A 60 12.28 -6.34 12.95
N GLN A 61 12.48 -5.54 11.89
CA GLN A 61 12.26 -4.08 11.91
C GLN A 61 10.83 -3.76 12.34
N ARG A 62 9.85 -4.45 11.77
CA ARG A 62 8.44 -4.25 12.08
C ARG A 62 8.11 -4.58 13.54
N ARG A 63 8.71 -5.62 14.12
CA ARG A 63 8.52 -6.00 15.54
C ARG A 63 9.21 -5.04 16.50
N ALA A 64 10.37 -4.50 16.11
CA ALA A 64 11.13 -3.55 16.90
C ALA A 64 10.42 -2.20 17.07
N ILE A 65 9.51 -1.83 16.16
CA ILE A 65 8.73 -0.60 16.28
C ILE A 65 7.79 -0.70 17.49
N PRO A 66 7.94 0.21 18.48
CA PRO A 66 7.03 0.28 19.62
C PRO A 66 5.66 0.79 19.19
N VAL A 67 4.60 0.24 19.78
CA VAL A 67 3.21 0.67 19.56
C VAL A 67 2.81 1.49 20.78
N ILE A 68 3.31 2.73 20.82
CA ILE A 68 3.12 3.65 21.95
C ILE A 68 2.77 5.01 21.37
N ALA A 69 1.75 5.65 21.94
CA ALA A 69 1.26 6.97 21.53
C ALA A 69 0.88 7.03 20.05
N ASP A 70 0.80 8.24 19.48
CA ASP A 70 0.36 8.47 18.10
C ASP A 70 1.30 7.80 17.07
N PRO A 71 0.76 7.20 16.01
CA PRO A 71 1.56 6.74 14.89
C PRO A 71 2.27 7.90 14.19
N ASP A 72 3.50 7.65 13.72
CA ASP A 72 4.26 8.64 12.95
C ASP A 72 3.44 9.18 11.74
N PRO A 73 3.41 10.50 11.49
CA PRO A 73 2.64 11.08 10.40
C PRO A 73 2.96 10.51 9.01
N LYS A 74 4.20 10.08 8.75
CA LYS A 74 4.58 9.42 7.50
C LYS A 74 3.98 8.02 7.41
N THR A 75 3.79 7.33 8.53
CA THR A 75 3.08 6.04 8.57
C THR A 75 1.60 6.24 8.24
N MET A 76 0.98 7.25 8.85
CA MET A 76 -0.41 7.63 8.56
C MET A 76 -0.60 7.97 7.08
N TRP A 77 0.28 8.81 6.54
CA TRP A 77 0.25 9.18 5.13
C TRP A 77 0.46 7.98 4.20
N ARG A 78 1.36 7.04 4.54
CA ARG A 78 1.54 5.78 3.78
C ARG A 78 0.27 4.93 3.76
N ILE A 79 -0.46 4.85 4.87
CA ILE A 79 -1.74 4.14 4.92
C ILE A 79 -2.75 4.83 3.99
N GLU A 80 -2.87 6.15 4.06
CA GLU A 80 -3.76 6.91 3.18
C GLU A 80 -3.41 6.70 1.70
N GLN A 81 -2.12 6.74 1.33
CA GLN A 81 -1.71 6.53 -0.06
C GLN A 81 -1.91 5.09 -0.52
N PHE A 82 -1.69 4.09 0.33
CA PHE A 82 -1.98 2.68 0.02
C PHE A 82 -3.46 2.48 -0.33
N TRP A 83 -4.36 3.05 0.46
CA TRP A 83 -5.81 2.92 0.24
C TRP A 83 -6.32 3.79 -0.92
N SER A 84 -5.74 4.97 -1.13
CA SER A 84 -6.03 5.79 -2.32
C SER A 84 -5.57 5.08 -3.60
N ALA A 85 -4.42 4.42 -3.57
CA ALA A 85 -3.92 3.61 -4.68
C ALA A 85 -4.83 2.42 -4.98
N ALA A 86 -5.42 1.80 -3.96
CA ALA A 86 -6.41 0.75 -4.15
C ALA A 86 -7.65 1.27 -4.89
N GLY A 87 -8.14 2.45 -4.54
CA GLY A 87 -9.25 3.08 -5.26
C GLY A 87 -8.92 3.42 -6.71
N LEU A 88 -7.70 3.92 -6.96
CA LEU A 88 -7.22 4.19 -8.32
C LEU A 88 -7.06 2.91 -9.15
N ALA A 89 -6.52 1.85 -8.56
CA ALA A 89 -6.36 0.57 -9.23
C ALA A 89 -7.72 -0.10 -9.51
N LEU A 90 -8.70 0.07 -8.62
CA LEU A 90 -10.07 -0.39 -8.82
C LEU A 90 -10.73 0.30 -10.02
N GLU A 91 -10.55 1.62 -10.14
CA GLU A 91 -11.03 2.40 -11.30
C GLU A 91 -10.35 1.91 -12.59
N GLN A 92 -9.05 1.67 -12.57
CA GLN A 92 -8.30 1.13 -13.72
C GLN A 92 -8.77 -0.28 -14.13
N ALA A 93 -9.28 -1.07 -13.18
CA ALA A 93 -9.88 -2.38 -13.43
C ALA A 93 -11.33 -2.31 -13.97
N GLY A 94 -11.85 -1.10 -14.19
CA GLY A 94 -13.21 -0.86 -14.71
C GLY A 94 -14.27 -0.67 -13.62
N GLY A 95 -13.87 -0.52 -12.36
CA GLY A 95 -14.76 -0.16 -11.26
C GLY A 95 -15.13 1.34 -11.26
N PRO A 96 -16.16 1.75 -10.50
CA PRO A 96 -16.44 3.16 -10.25
C PRO A 96 -15.29 3.83 -9.47
N ILE A 97 -15.28 5.16 -9.48
CA ILE A 97 -14.36 5.94 -8.63
C ILE A 97 -14.55 5.52 -7.18
N ALA A 98 -13.44 5.23 -6.51
CA ALA A 98 -13.43 4.81 -5.11
C ALA A 98 -12.54 5.73 -4.28
N THR A 99 -13.05 6.15 -3.11
CA THR A 99 -12.31 7.02 -2.19
C THR A 99 -12.15 6.36 -0.82
N PRO A 100 -10.97 6.48 -0.20
CA PRO A 100 -10.76 5.92 1.12
C PRO A 100 -11.22 6.87 2.24
N ILE A 101 -11.70 6.31 3.34
CA ILE A 101 -11.89 7.00 4.61
C ILE A 101 -11.07 6.29 5.68
N VAL A 102 -10.05 6.97 6.19
CA VAL A 102 -9.17 6.49 7.25
C VAL A 102 -9.58 7.13 8.57
N LYS A 103 -9.99 6.32 9.55
CA LYS A 103 -10.25 6.79 10.92
C LYS A 103 -9.46 5.95 11.91
N LEU A 104 -8.39 6.55 12.45
CA LEU A 104 -7.51 5.93 13.44
C LEU A 104 -7.53 6.73 14.75
N SER A 105 -7.36 6.03 15.86
CA SER A 105 -7.19 6.58 17.21
C SER A 105 -5.73 6.93 17.47
N HIS A 106 -5.49 7.65 18.57
CA HIS A 106 -4.15 8.02 19.02
C HIS A 106 -3.30 6.83 19.47
N GLU A 107 -3.88 5.63 19.62
CA GLU A 107 -3.15 4.40 19.92
C GLU A 107 -2.87 3.57 18.66
N GLY A 108 -3.24 4.07 17.48
CA GLY A 108 -3.04 3.33 16.25
C GLY A 108 -4.06 2.22 16.00
N PHE A 109 -5.27 2.35 16.57
CA PHE A 109 -6.40 1.46 16.31
C PHE A 109 -7.47 2.17 15.51
N GLY A 110 -8.18 1.47 14.64
CA GLY A 110 -9.35 2.05 13.99
C GLY A 110 -9.80 1.28 12.77
N ARG A 111 -10.22 2.02 11.75
CA ARG A 111 -10.83 1.42 10.56
C ARG A 111 -10.48 2.23 9.32
N VAL A 112 -10.26 1.52 8.21
CA VAL A 112 -10.25 2.10 6.88
C VAL A 112 -11.40 1.52 6.07
N LEU A 113 -12.04 2.38 5.31
CA LEU A 113 -13.12 2.07 4.38
C LEU A 113 -12.69 2.50 2.98
N LEU A 114 -13.04 1.72 1.96
CA LEU A 114 -13.00 2.14 0.57
C LEU A 114 -14.45 2.24 0.08
N ILE A 115 -14.83 3.39 -0.47
CA ILE A 115 -16.22 3.72 -0.78
C ILE A 115 -16.37 4.04 -2.26
N CYS A 116 -17.36 3.44 -2.92
CA CYS A 116 -17.83 3.79 -4.26
C CYS A 116 -19.29 4.25 -4.16
N GLY A 117 -19.61 5.47 -4.59
CA GLY A 117 -20.97 6.01 -4.45
C GLY A 117 -21.44 5.95 -2.99
N ARG A 118 -22.44 5.10 -2.70
CA ARG A 118 -22.97 4.87 -1.34
C ARG A 118 -22.59 3.50 -0.75
N LEU A 119 -21.71 2.76 -1.42
CA LEU A 119 -21.31 1.40 -1.04
C LEU A 119 -19.90 1.39 -0.45
N VAL A 120 -19.74 0.76 0.72
CA VAL A 120 -18.42 0.38 1.24
C VAL A 120 -17.99 -0.90 0.52
N VAL A 121 -17.06 -0.79 -0.43
CA VAL A 121 -16.60 -1.92 -1.25
C VAL A 121 -15.50 -2.74 -0.57
N ALA A 122 -14.73 -2.12 0.33
CA ALA A 122 -13.76 -2.82 1.15
C ALA A 122 -13.62 -2.16 2.51
N THR A 123 -13.30 -2.96 3.53
CA THR A 123 -13.13 -2.46 4.88
C THR A 123 -12.09 -3.25 5.65
N ARG A 124 -11.28 -2.54 6.43
CA ARG A 124 -10.26 -3.16 7.29
C ARG A 124 -10.26 -2.54 8.67
N ILE A 125 -10.30 -3.39 9.69
CA ILE A 125 -9.97 -2.99 11.07
C ILE A 125 -8.46 -2.91 11.16
N MET A 126 -7.95 -1.76 11.62
CA MET A 126 -6.54 -1.48 11.74
C MET A 126 -6.11 -1.59 13.21
N ARG A 127 -4.96 -2.23 13.43
CA ARG A 127 -4.29 -2.38 14.73
C ARG A 127 -2.79 -2.28 14.51
N ASP A 128 -2.07 -1.84 15.54
CA ASP A 128 -0.61 -1.66 15.50
C ASP A 128 -0.15 -0.88 14.26
N VAL A 129 -0.87 0.19 13.87
CA VAL A 129 -0.58 0.89 12.61
C VAL A 129 0.82 1.50 12.54
N HIS A 130 1.47 1.73 13.69
CA HIS A 130 2.89 2.09 13.79
C HIS A 130 3.78 1.14 12.99
N ARG A 131 3.37 -0.14 12.92
CA ARG A 131 4.05 -1.24 12.25
C ARG A 131 3.59 -1.45 10.81
N PHE A 132 2.87 -0.51 10.21
CA PHE A 132 2.40 -0.63 8.84
C PHE A 132 3.59 -0.78 7.87
N GLY A 133 3.56 -1.87 7.09
CA GLY A 133 4.61 -2.27 6.16
C GLY A 133 4.53 -3.76 5.82
N PHE A 134 5.18 -4.14 4.74
CA PHE A 134 5.15 -5.46 4.12
C PHE A 134 6.56 -6.04 4.06
N GLU A 135 6.70 -7.36 4.05
CA GLU A 135 8.02 -8.02 4.07
C GLU A 135 8.79 -7.84 2.75
N SER A 136 8.09 -7.59 1.64
CA SER A 136 8.66 -7.38 0.30
C SER A 136 7.68 -6.62 -0.61
N LEU A 137 8.16 -6.16 -1.77
CA LEU A 137 7.31 -5.57 -2.81
C LEU A 137 6.28 -6.58 -3.33
N THR A 138 6.64 -7.85 -3.45
CA THR A 138 5.71 -8.92 -3.84
C THR A 138 4.55 -9.05 -2.85
N LYS A 139 4.82 -8.96 -1.54
CA LYS A 139 3.77 -9.00 -0.50
C LYS A 139 2.91 -7.73 -0.51
N LEU A 140 3.51 -6.58 -0.77
CA LEU A 140 2.78 -5.32 -0.97
C LEU A 140 1.82 -5.42 -2.16
N ALA A 141 2.29 -5.91 -3.30
CA ALA A 141 1.48 -6.12 -4.50
C ALA A 141 0.32 -7.09 -4.23
N ALA A 142 0.62 -8.26 -3.65
CA ALA A 142 -0.39 -9.28 -3.37
C ALA A 142 -1.50 -8.81 -2.42
N GLU A 143 -1.17 -8.02 -1.39
CA GLU A 143 -2.19 -7.46 -0.48
C GLU A 143 -3.05 -6.39 -1.16
N GLY A 144 -2.47 -5.59 -2.06
CA GLY A 144 -3.23 -4.63 -2.86
C GLY A 144 -4.15 -5.32 -3.88
N ASP A 145 -3.67 -6.32 -4.60
CA ASP A 145 -4.45 -7.09 -5.56
C ASP A 145 -5.61 -7.83 -4.87
N LYS A 146 -5.37 -8.38 -3.67
CA LYS A 146 -6.41 -8.97 -2.84
C LYS A 146 -7.49 -7.96 -2.47
N LEU A 147 -7.10 -6.77 -2.04
CA LEU A 147 -8.03 -5.70 -1.68
C LEU A 147 -8.89 -5.27 -2.88
N ILE A 148 -8.31 -5.19 -4.07
CA ILE A 148 -9.05 -4.89 -5.31
C ILE A 148 -10.01 -6.03 -5.65
N GLY A 149 -9.59 -7.28 -5.49
CA GLY A 149 -10.43 -8.47 -5.69
C GLY A 149 -11.68 -8.45 -4.80
N GLU A 150 -11.49 -8.24 -3.50
CA GLU A 150 -12.59 -8.12 -2.51
C GLU A 150 -13.55 -6.97 -2.87
N ALA A 151 -13.01 -5.83 -3.30
CA ALA A 151 -13.81 -4.68 -3.73
C ALA A 151 -14.62 -4.98 -5.01
N MET A 152 -14.02 -5.64 -6.00
CA MET A 152 -14.68 -6.03 -7.25
C MET A 152 -15.78 -7.07 -7.02
N GLU A 153 -15.60 -7.99 -6.08
CA GLU A 153 -16.64 -8.93 -5.68
C GLU A 153 -17.84 -8.20 -5.06
N THR A 154 -17.58 -7.29 -4.13
CA THR A 154 -18.63 -6.48 -3.48
C THR A 154 -19.38 -5.60 -4.50
N LEU A 155 -18.67 -5.03 -5.48
CA LEU A 155 -19.26 -4.25 -6.57
C LEU A 155 -20.20 -5.08 -7.46
N LYS A 156 -19.86 -6.35 -7.71
CA LYS A 156 -20.71 -7.26 -8.51
C LYS A 156 -22.00 -7.61 -7.76
N GLU A 157 -21.93 -7.72 -6.44
CA GLU A 157 -23.08 -8.03 -5.60
C GLU A 157 -24.03 -6.82 -5.45
N PHE A 158 -23.49 -5.61 -5.35
CA PHE A 158 -24.27 -4.38 -5.09
C PHE A 158 -24.02 -3.25 -6.11
N PRO A 159 -24.24 -3.46 -7.42
CA PRO A 159 -23.89 -2.49 -8.45
C PRO A 159 -24.68 -1.16 -8.36
N ASP A 160 -25.94 -1.21 -7.91
CA ASP A 160 -26.80 -0.02 -7.84
C ASP A 160 -26.32 0.95 -6.75
N ALA A 161 -25.92 0.43 -5.58
CA ALA A 161 -25.39 1.24 -4.50
C ALA A 161 -24.05 1.91 -4.85
N ALA A 162 -23.26 1.25 -5.71
CA ALA A 162 -21.98 1.76 -6.17
C ALA A 162 -22.09 2.88 -7.22
N ARG A 163 -23.20 2.93 -7.96
CA ARG A 163 -23.48 3.92 -9.03
C ARG A 163 -24.37 5.09 -8.58
N ALA A 164 -24.84 5.05 -7.34
CA ALA A 164 -25.77 6.02 -6.75
C ALA A 164 -25.14 7.35 -6.32
#